data_AF-A0A6L7YB03-F1
#
_entry.id   AF-A0A6L7YB03-F1
#
_cell.length_a   1.000
_cell.length_b   1.000
_cell.length_c   1.000
_cell.angle_alpha   90.00
_cell.angle_beta   90.00
_cell.angle_gamma   90.00
#
_symmetry.space_group_name_H-M   'P 1'
#
loop_
_entity.id
_entity.type
_entity.pdbx_description
1 polymer ?
#
loop_
_entity_poly.entity_id
_entity_poly.type
_entity_poly.pdbx_seq_one_letter_code
_entity_poly.pdbx_strand_id
1 'polypeptide(L)'
;MSSAACRRLARAALIAFAAALALGLWSAPRSAEPALACAFLRTPQTYEADRARQTYLDVIDAAAVNALFPDDRIFGLTTVEVGTRSNRSDSNIRELPVEVLRAVAWVESDLTMASRSVSFESSGNAMISFDCGHGVMQVTTGMTVPLGSNREPSATQVSVATHYAYNIARGAAILLDKWNRAPQVRPIVGTDTNSSPYLIENWYYAVWSYNGFTGPGAVKSNHPADPVFGGWPRPRYRCDGTQSRNRYPYQELVWGCMASPPSPNGSRLWAPVDAALPDLSNVRFFEPLAIANFRSPYAGMDMPTPQPAHETDPPSVRSSFRSEVLARPRLHVDAPPLEIRTEGAFEETRGSVQIWNSGTGVLSWSATPSDGWIVIDPPAGVALGSDVPCSGRGCARQAEITITINPTLLPSARARGTVLISTPNGQGNDVEVRIDVDADFEVGAPGTSRAY
;
A
#
# COMPACT_ATOMS: atom_id res chain seq x y z
N MET A 1 -13.26 -63.54 -13.48
CA MET A 1 -12.58 -62.25 -13.74
C MET A 1 -11.18 -62.30 -13.14
N SER A 2 -10.16 -62.04 -13.96
CA SER A 2 -8.73 -62.31 -13.67
C SER A 2 -8.16 -61.42 -12.55
N SER A 3 -7.29 -61.99 -11.71
CA SER A 3 -6.50 -61.37 -10.63
C SER A 3 -5.78 -60.07 -11.06
N ALA A 4 -5.50 -59.92 -12.36
CA ALA A 4 -4.89 -58.71 -12.92
C ALA A 4 -5.83 -57.49 -12.92
N ALA A 5 -7.15 -57.68 -13.06
CA ALA A 5 -8.12 -56.58 -13.06
C ALA A 5 -8.30 -55.97 -11.66
N CYS A 6 -8.26 -56.82 -10.62
CA CYS A 6 -8.39 -56.38 -9.23
C CYS A 6 -7.16 -55.57 -8.76
N ARG A 7 -5.96 -55.91 -9.24
CA ARG A 7 -4.73 -55.15 -8.92
C ARG A 7 -4.64 -53.80 -9.65
N ARG A 8 -5.24 -53.67 -10.83
CA ARG A 8 -5.29 -52.40 -11.57
C ARG A 8 -6.28 -51.42 -10.95
N LEU A 9 -7.43 -51.90 -10.46
CA LEU A 9 -8.40 -51.08 -9.71
C LEU A 9 -7.84 -50.59 -8.38
N ALA A 10 -7.11 -51.45 -7.64
CA ALA A 10 -6.49 -51.05 -6.38
C ALA A 10 -5.38 -49.98 -6.56
N ARG A 11 -4.59 -50.04 -7.64
CA ARG A 11 -3.58 -49.02 -7.95
C ARG A 11 -4.19 -47.71 -8.43
N ALA A 12 -5.29 -47.76 -9.20
CA ALA A 12 -6.01 -46.55 -9.60
C ALA A 12 -6.67 -45.83 -8.41
N ALA A 13 -7.22 -46.59 -7.46
CA ALA A 13 -7.79 -46.02 -6.23
C ALA A 13 -6.73 -45.37 -5.32
N LEU A 14 -5.54 -45.96 -5.21
CA LEU A 14 -4.44 -45.39 -4.41
C LEU A 14 -3.84 -44.12 -5.02
N ILE A 15 -3.75 -44.03 -6.36
CA ILE A 15 -3.29 -42.82 -7.05
C ILE A 15 -4.35 -41.70 -6.95
N ALA A 16 -5.64 -42.05 -7.03
CA ALA A 16 -6.72 -41.08 -6.82
C ALA A 16 -6.78 -40.56 -5.37
N PHE A 17 -6.49 -41.41 -4.37
CA PHE A 17 -6.45 -40.99 -2.97
C PHE A 17 -5.21 -40.14 -2.65
N ALA A 18 -4.06 -40.44 -3.26
CA ALA A 18 -2.85 -39.62 -3.13
C ALA A 18 -2.99 -38.26 -3.85
N ALA A 19 -3.68 -38.22 -4.99
CA ALA A 19 -4.00 -36.96 -5.68
C ALA A 19 -5.03 -36.12 -4.91
N ALA A 20 -6.01 -36.75 -4.24
CA ALA A 20 -6.96 -36.05 -3.38
C ALA A 20 -6.32 -35.49 -2.10
N LEU A 21 -5.32 -36.19 -1.53
CA LEU A 21 -4.51 -35.65 -0.41
C LEU A 21 -3.52 -34.57 -0.85
N ALA A 22 -3.03 -34.60 -2.09
CA ALA A 22 -2.17 -33.54 -2.65
C ALA A 22 -2.97 -32.29 -3.07
N LEU A 23 -4.23 -32.44 -3.48
CA LEU A 23 -5.14 -31.33 -3.81
C LEU A 23 -5.87 -30.76 -2.56
N GLY A 24 -5.87 -31.49 -1.45
CA GLY A 24 -6.41 -31.06 -0.15
C GLY A 24 -5.44 -30.21 0.69
N LEU A 25 -4.21 -29.98 0.23
CA LEU A 25 -3.23 -29.07 0.83
C LEU A 25 -3.33 -27.63 0.29
N TRP A 26 -4.38 -27.32 -0.48
CA TRP A 26 -4.71 -25.96 -0.87
C TRP A 26 -5.24 -25.16 0.32
N SER A 27 -4.30 -24.45 0.93
CA SER A 27 -4.50 -23.08 1.41
C SER A 27 -5.76 -22.89 2.24
N ALA A 28 -5.73 -23.40 3.48
CA ALA A 28 -6.53 -22.78 4.52
C ALA A 28 -6.33 -21.25 4.45
N PRO A 29 -7.38 -20.43 4.60
CA PRO A 29 -7.22 -18.99 4.58
C PRO A 29 -6.18 -18.66 5.65
N ARG A 30 -5.00 -18.20 5.23
CA ARG A 30 -4.03 -17.64 6.15
C ARG A 30 -4.77 -16.55 6.89
N SER A 31 -5.10 -16.80 8.16
CA SER A 31 -5.25 -15.75 9.16
C SER A 31 -4.13 -14.76 8.87
N ALA A 32 -4.43 -13.46 8.83
CA ALA A 32 -3.42 -12.44 8.58
C ALA A 32 -2.22 -12.73 9.49
N GLU A 33 -1.13 -13.25 8.93
CA GLU A 33 0.09 -13.45 9.69
C GLU A 33 0.47 -12.05 10.16
N PRO A 34 0.69 -11.82 11.46
CA PRO A 34 1.19 -10.53 11.91
C PRO A 34 2.43 -10.22 11.07
N ALA A 35 2.48 -9.03 10.48
CA ALA A 35 3.62 -8.62 9.68
C ALA A 35 4.89 -8.79 10.54
N LEU A 36 5.74 -9.76 10.17
CA LEU A 36 6.93 -10.09 10.95
C LEU A 36 7.95 -8.93 10.95
N ALA A 37 7.88 -8.05 9.95
CA ALA A 37 8.52 -6.73 9.88
C ALA A 37 7.92 -5.92 8.72
N CYS A 38 7.99 -4.58 8.79
CA CYS A 38 7.71 -3.71 7.64
C CYS A 38 8.84 -3.73 6.62
N ALA A 39 8.56 -3.28 5.39
CA ALA A 39 9.54 -3.21 4.30
C ALA A 39 10.81 -2.42 4.64
N PHE A 40 10.70 -1.44 5.56
CA PHE A 40 11.81 -0.60 5.97
C PHE A 40 12.07 -0.74 7.47
N LEU A 41 13.34 -0.91 7.83
CA LEU A 41 13.79 -0.92 9.24
C LEU A 41 13.81 0.46 9.88
N ARG A 42 13.94 1.50 9.05
CA ARG A 42 13.89 2.92 9.43
C ARG A 42 12.92 3.63 8.50
N THR A 43 12.25 4.66 8.99
CA THR A 43 11.18 5.31 8.24
C THR A 43 11.75 6.03 7.01
N PRO A 44 11.35 5.68 5.78
CA PRO A 44 11.70 6.44 4.59
C PRO A 44 11.07 7.83 4.61
N GLN A 45 11.62 8.73 3.82
CA GLN A 45 11.05 10.07 3.62
C GLN A 45 10.22 10.17 2.34
N THR A 46 9.22 11.04 2.34
CA THR A 46 8.32 11.29 1.20
C THR A 46 7.94 12.77 1.14
N TYR A 47 7.35 13.17 0.01
CA TYR A 47 6.84 14.51 -0.22
C TYR A 47 5.35 14.60 0.14
N GLU A 48 5.02 15.53 1.04
CA GLU A 48 3.66 15.93 1.34
C GLU A 48 3.26 17.07 0.40
N ALA A 49 2.20 16.87 -0.39
CA ALA A 49 1.75 17.81 -1.40
C ALA A 49 0.92 18.94 -0.80
N ASP A 50 0.15 19.62 -1.63
CA ASP A 50 -0.61 20.80 -1.27
C ASP A 50 -1.64 20.55 -0.16
N ARG A 51 -1.90 21.62 0.60
CA ARG A 51 -2.89 21.62 1.68
C ARG A 51 -4.33 21.43 1.21
N ALA A 52 -4.63 21.76 -0.04
CA ALA A 52 -5.97 21.60 -0.61
C ALA A 52 -6.27 20.16 -1.02
N ARG A 53 -5.26 19.27 -1.00
CA ARG A 53 -5.31 17.88 -1.44
C ARG A 53 -5.55 17.72 -2.95
N GLN A 54 -5.44 18.79 -3.72
CA GLN A 54 -5.76 18.76 -5.15
C GLN A 54 -4.81 17.85 -5.91
N THR A 55 -3.51 17.89 -5.60
CA THR A 55 -2.51 17.02 -6.24
C THR A 55 -2.88 15.55 -6.09
N TYR A 56 -3.34 15.13 -4.91
CA TYR A 56 -3.73 13.73 -4.68
C TYR A 56 -5.04 13.38 -5.35
N LEU A 57 -6.03 14.28 -5.37
CA LEU A 57 -7.29 14.08 -6.08
C LEU A 57 -7.07 13.93 -7.60
N ASP A 58 -6.24 14.78 -8.20
CA ASP A 58 -5.92 14.68 -9.64
C ASP A 58 -5.24 13.35 -9.98
N VAL A 59 -4.36 12.88 -9.11
CA VAL A 59 -3.68 11.58 -9.26
C VAL A 59 -4.65 10.42 -9.06
N ILE A 60 -5.59 10.53 -8.13
CA ILE A 60 -6.67 9.54 -7.92
C ILE A 60 -7.53 9.44 -9.18
N ASP A 61 -7.89 10.56 -9.79
CA ASP A 61 -8.66 10.60 -11.03
C ASP A 61 -7.91 9.87 -12.15
N ALA A 62 -6.61 10.13 -12.29
CA ALA A 62 -5.78 9.43 -13.27
C ALA A 62 -5.59 7.94 -12.98
N ALA A 63 -5.47 7.56 -11.71
CA ALA A 63 -5.35 6.17 -11.30
C ALA A 63 -6.65 5.38 -11.56
N ALA A 64 -7.82 6.00 -11.35
CA ALA A 64 -9.12 5.39 -11.53
C ALA A 64 -9.40 4.92 -12.96
N VAL A 65 -8.75 5.55 -13.96
CA VAL A 65 -8.88 5.22 -15.39
C VAL A 65 -7.57 4.70 -16.01
N ASN A 66 -6.66 4.17 -15.18
CA ASN A 66 -5.39 3.58 -15.61
C ASN A 66 -4.48 4.52 -16.45
N ALA A 67 -4.61 5.84 -16.29
CA ALA A 67 -3.89 6.83 -17.10
C ALA A 67 -2.42 7.02 -16.67
N LEU A 68 -2.04 6.57 -15.46
CA LEU A 68 -0.67 6.72 -14.94
C LEU A 68 0.29 5.63 -15.44
N PHE A 69 -0.15 4.37 -15.46
CA PHE A 69 0.70 3.21 -15.71
C PHE A 69 0.01 2.09 -16.52
N PRO A 70 -0.52 2.38 -17.73
CA PRO A 70 -1.41 1.46 -18.45
C PRO A 70 -0.88 0.05 -18.74
N ASP A 71 0.45 -0.12 -18.80
CA ASP A 71 1.13 -1.38 -19.12
C ASP A 71 1.94 -1.95 -17.94
N ASP A 72 1.91 -1.29 -16.78
CA ASP A 72 2.66 -1.73 -15.61
C ASP A 72 1.88 -2.82 -14.85
N ARG A 73 2.53 -3.93 -14.53
CA ARG A 73 1.88 -5.07 -13.87
C ARG A 73 1.62 -4.86 -12.37
N ILE A 74 2.28 -3.87 -11.76
CA ILE A 74 2.23 -3.62 -10.32
C ILE A 74 1.36 -2.40 -10.02
N PHE A 75 1.55 -1.33 -10.80
CA PHE A 75 0.92 -0.02 -10.63
C PHE A 75 -0.23 0.23 -11.61
N GLY A 76 -0.29 -0.50 -12.73
CA GLY A 76 -1.39 -0.42 -13.67
C GLY A 76 -2.62 -1.20 -13.22
N LEU A 77 -3.79 -0.78 -13.69
CA LEU A 77 -5.03 -1.52 -13.52
C LEU A 77 -5.05 -2.74 -14.45
N THR A 78 -5.36 -3.91 -13.90
CA THR A 78 -5.78 -5.07 -14.69
C THR A 78 -7.21 -4.85 -15.20
N THR A 79 -7.67 -5.76 -16.06
CA THR A 79 -9.04 -5.71 -16.57
C THR A 79 -10.04 -6.12 -15.49
N VAL A 80 -11.20 -5.47 -15.48
CA VAL A 80 -12.29 -5.76 -14.54
C VAL A 80 -13.06 -6.99 -15.02
N GLU A 81 -13.28 -7.96 -14.15
CA GLU A 81 -14.18 -9.07 -14.42
C GLU A 81 -15.63 -8.68 -14.15
N VAL A 82 -16.56 -9.12 -15.01
CA VAL A 82 -18.00 -8.87 -14.88
C VAL A 82 -18.74 -10.19 -14.98
N GLY A 83 -20.04 -10.18 -14.64
CA GLY A 83 -20.86 -11.36 -14.70
C GLY A 83 -21.24 -11.94 -13.35
N THR A 84 -22.25 -12.82 -13.38
CA THR A 84 -22.65 -13.62 -12.23
C THR A 84 -21.59 -14.69 -11.89
N ARG A 85 -21.72 -15.35 -10.73
CA ARG A 85 -20.80 -16.43 -10.31
C ARG A 85 -20.61 -17.52 -11.37
N SER A 86 -21.67 -17.86 -12.10
CA SER A 86 -21.65 -18.91 -13.13
C SER A 86 -21.14 -18.45 -14.50
N ASN A 87 -21.03 -17.14 -14.73
CA ASN A 87 -20.71 -16.55 -16.03
C ASN A 87 -19.75 -15.36 -15.86
N ARG A 88 -18.73 -15.52 -15.02
CA ARG A 88 -17.72 -14.49 -14.79
C ARG A 88 -16.76 -14.43 -15.98
N SER A 89 -16.52 -13.25 -16.53
CA SER A 89 -15.65 -13.05 -17.68
C SER A 89 -14.92 -11.71 -17.62
N ASP A 90 -13.77 -11.63 -18.27
CA ASP A 90 -13.03 -10.38 -18.49
C ASP A 90 -13.83 -9.40 -19.37
N SER A 91 -13.97 -8.14 -18.94
CA SER A 91 -14.69 -7.09 -19.68
C SER A 91 -13.81 -6.24 -20.60
N ASN A 92 -12.48 -6.37 -20.53
CA ASN A 92 -11.48 -5.44 -21.08
C ASN A 92 -11.51 -4.01 -20.53
N ILE A 93 -12.38 -3.70 -19.56
CA ILE A 93 -12.44 -2.40 -18.89
C ILE A 93 -11.30 -2.30 -17.88
N ARG A 94 -10.59 -1.15 -17.83
CA ARG A 94 -9.51 -0.89 -16.87
C ARG A 94 -9.80 0.38 -16.08
N GLU A 95 -10.96 0.37 -15.43
CA GLU A 95 -11.53 1.53 -14.75
C GLU A 95 -12.19 1.09 -13.44
N LEU A 96 -12.25 1.99 -12.46
CA LEU A 96 -13.00 1.81 -11.22
C LEU A 96 -13.65 3.14 -10.78
N PRO A 97 -14.70 3.12 -9.94
CA PRO A 97 -15.37 4.33 -9.50
C PRO A 97 -14.44 5.26 -8.73
N VAL A 98 -14.24 6.46 -9.26
CA VAL A 98 -13.34 7.45 -8.67
C VAL A 98 -13.85 7.93 -7.31
N GLU A 99 -15.16 7.95 -7.10
CA GLU A 99 -15.82 8.29 -5.83
C GLU A 99 -15.36 7.35 -4.72
N VAL A 100 -15.33 6.04 -5.01
CA VAL A 100 -14.86 5.01 -4.09
C VAL A 100 -13.38 5.22 -3.78
N LEU A 101 -12.56 5.46 -4.81
CA LEU A 101 -11.12 5.61 -4.62
C LEU A 101 -10.78 6.85 -3.78
N ARG A 102 -11.45 7.99 -4.00
CA ARG A 102 -11.30 9.21 -3.19
C ARG A 102 -11.69 8.96 -1.73
N ALA A 103 -12.82 8.31 -1.49
CA ALA A 103 -13.29 8.03 -0.14
C ALA A 103 -12.41 6.99 0.58
N VAL A 104 -11.93 5.95 -0.12
CA VAL A 104 -10.94 5.02 0.41
C VAL A 104 -9.67 5.79 0.81
N ALA A 105 -9.09 6.58 -0.10
CA ALA A 105 -7.88 7.36 0.19
C ALA A 105 -8.02 8.26 1.42
N TRP A 106 -9.18 8.90 1.58
CA TRP A 106 -9.48 9.68 2.77
C TRP A 106 -9.63 8.82 4.03
N VAL A 107 -10.42 7.74 3.96
CA VAL A 107 -10.62 6.84 5.11
C VAL A 107 -9.30 6.23 5.56
N GLU A 108 -8.39 5.93 4.64
CA GLU A 108 -7.09 5.34 4.92
C GLU A 108 -6.11 6.34 5.58
N SER A 109 -6.00 7.57 5.08
CA SER A 109 -4.90 8.47 5.46
C SER A 109 -5.26 9.95 5.64
N ASP A 110 -6.53 10.32 5.56
CA ASP A 110 -6.97 11.72 5.41
C ASP A 110 -6.33 12.39 4.16
N LEU A 111 -6.09 11.62 3.09
CA LEU A 111 -5.36 12.04 1.89
C LEU A 111 -3.97 12.59 2.24
N THR A 112 -3.16 11.81 2.95
CA THR A 112 -1.84 12.24 3.43
C THR A 112 -0.77 11.22 3.02
N MET A 113 0.34 11.69 2.45
CA MET A 113 1.46 10.82 2.06
C MET A 113 2.51 10.73 3.18
N ALA A 114 2.81 11.87 3.82
CA ALA A 114 3.78 11.97 4.89
C ALA A 114 3.13 11.95 6.29
N SER A 115 3.93 11.74 7.33
CA SER A 115 3.46 11.85 8.71
C SER A 115 2.91 13.25 9.01
N ARG A 116 1.95 13.34 9.95
CA ARG A 116 1.27 14.60 10.32
C ARG A 116 2.19 15.72 10.82
N SER A 117 3.44 15.41 11.17
CA SER A 117 4.46 16.41 11.55
C SER A 117 5.10 17.10 10.35
N VAL A 118 4.93 16.58 9.13
CA VAL A 118 5.47 17.15 7.90
C VAL A 118 4.53 18.25 7.42
N SER A 119 5.11 19.41 7.09
CA SER A 119 4.34 20.52 6.52
C SER A 119 3.95 20.20 5.08
N PHE A 120 2.81 20.72 4.62
CA PHE A 120 2.46 20.69 3.20
C PHE A 120 3.55 21.34 2.35
N GLU A 121 3.71 20.84 1.12
CA GLU A 121 4.76 21.25 0.19
C GLU A 121 6.17 21.13 0.81
N SER A 122 6.41 20.01 1.47
CA SER A 122 7.68 19.68 2.11
C SER A 122 7.93 18.18 2.12
N SER A 123 9.16 17.78 2.42
CA SER A 123 9.57 16.39 2.56
C SER A 123 9.81 16.03 4.03
N GLY A 124 9.56 14.79 4.39
CA GLY A 124 9.86 14.26 5.73
C GLY A 124 9.38 12.82 5.89
N ASN A 125 9.33 12.32 7.13
CA ASN A 125 8.97 10.92 7.40
C ASN A 125 7.64 10.53 6.74
N ALA A 126 7.64 9.41 6.02
CA ALA A 126 6.45 8.84 5.40
C ALA A 126 5.38 8.46 6.44
N MET A 127 4.11 8.52 6.02
CA MET A 127 3.02 7.99 6.84
C MET A 127 3.05 6.46 6.76
N ILE A 128 3.30 5.82 7.89
CA ILE A 128 3.33 4.35 8.01
C ILE A 128 2.46 3.93 9.20
N SER A 129 1.47 3.08 8.95
CA SER A 129 0.64 2.48 10.00
C SER A 129 1.35 1.31 10.68
N PHE A 130 0.82 0.91 11.85
CA PHE A 130 1.35 -0.20 12.64
C PHE A 130 1.32 -1.56 11.91
N ASP A 131 0.49 -1.70 10.87
CA ASP A 131 0.39 -2.88 10.01
C ASP A 131 1.18 -2.74 8.70
N CYS A 132 2.11 -1.78 8.63
CA CYS A 132 2.97 -1.51 7.48
C CYS A 132 2.25 -0.94 6.25
N GLY A 133 1.10 -0.30 6.44
CA GLY A 133 0.41 0.47 5.40
C GLY A 133 1.14 1.79 5.14
N HIS A 134 1.44 2.09 3.88
CA HIS A 134 2.19 3.29 3.50
C HIS A 134 1.33 4.32 2.78
N GLY A 135 1.51 5.60 3.12
CA GLY A 135 1.07 6.75 2.33
C GLY A 135 -0.44 6.89 2.16
N VAL A 136 -0.84 7.59 1.09
CA VAL A 136 -2.22 8.01 0.82
C VAL A 136 -3.22 6.85 0.86
N MET A 137 -2.85 5.71 0.28
CA MET A 137 -3.72 4.55 0.15
C MET A 137 -3.50 3.49 1.24
N GLN A 138 -2.63 3.78 2.23
CA GLN A 138 -2.17 2.84 3.26
C GLN A 138 -1.84 1.45 2.67
N VAL A 139 -0.99 1.45 1.64
CA VAL A 139 -0.65 0.22 0.91
C VAL A 139 0.15 -0.72 1.82
N THR A 140 -0.45 -1.86 2.18
CA THR A 140 0.21 -2.92 2.96
C THR A 140 0.66 -4.10 2.08
N THR A 141 -0.06 -4.38 0.99
CA THR A 141 0.20 -5.55 0.13
C THR A 141 1.54 -5.40 -0.61
N GLY A 142 2.52 -6.23 -0.26
CA GLY A 142 3.89 -6.15 -0.78
C GLY A 142 4.81 -5.21 0.02
N MET A 143 4.33 -4.67 1.15
CA MET A 143 5.07 -3.74 2.01
C MET A 143 5.51 -4.37 3.34
N THR A 144 5.44 -5.69 3.46
CA THR A 144 5.96 -6.46 4.60
C THR A 144 7.23 -7.20 4.20
N VAL A 145 8.23 -7.16 5.10
CA VAL A 145 9.60 -7.65 4.90
C VAL A 145 10.29 -6.99 3.69
N PRO A 146 11.58 -6.66 3.77
CA PRO A 146 12.30 -6.22 2.59
C PRO A 146 12.26 -7.32 1.51
N LEU A 147 11.69 -7.01 0.35
CA LEU A 147 11.52 -7.97 -0.76
C LEU A 147 12.66 -7.89 -1.78
N GLY A 148 13.57 -6.92 -1.62
CA GLY A 148 14.78 -6.79 -2.42
C GLY A 148 15.88 -7.76 -1.98
N SER A 149 17.01 -7.69 -2.65
CA SER A 149 18.22 -8.43 -2.28
C SER A 149 18.78 -7.97 -0.93
N ASN A 150 19.55 -8.83 -0.26
CA ASN A 150 20.31 -8.48 0.95
C ASN A 150 19.50 -7.90 2.12
N ARG A 151 18.19 -8.25 2.22
CA ARG A 151 17.26 -7.71 3.23
C ARG A 151 17.03 -6.20 3.07
N GLU A 152 17.11 -5.70 1.85
CA GLU A 152 16.82 -4.31 1.51
C GLU A 152 15.48 -4.14 0.79
N PRO A 153 14.84 -2.96 0.89
CA PRO A 153 13.59 -2.69 0.19
C PRO A 153 13.76 -2.83 -1.33
N SER A 154 12.78 -3.44 -1.99
CA SER A 154 12.74 -3.47 -3.46
C SER A 154 12.42 -2.10 -4.07
N ALA A 155 12.77 -1.89 -5.34
CA ALA A 155 12.40 -0.68 -6.09
C ALA A 155 10.90 -0.35 -6.00
N THR A 156 10.03 -1.36 -6.07
CA THR A 156 8.58 -1.21 -5.87
C THR A 156 8.24 -0.70 -4.48
N GLN A 157 8.85 -1.26 -3.43
CA GLN A 157 8.62 -0.81 -2.05
C GLN A 157 9.06 0.64 -1.86
N VAL A 158 10.20 1.03 -2.45
CA VAL A 158 10.66 2.41 -2.47
C VAL A 158 9.64 3.31 -3.14
N SER A 159 9.24 3.02 -4.39
CA SER A 159 8.25 3.83 -5.11
C SER A 159 6.92 4.00 -4.35
N VAL A 160 6.40 2.92 -3.75
CA VAL A 160 5.15 2.96 -2.96
C VAL A 160 5.30 3.82 -1.70
N ALA A 161 6.45 3.74 -1.03
CA ALA A 161 6.67 4.44 0.24
C ALA A 161 7.03 5.92 0.07
N THR A 162 7.62 6.30 -1.07
CA THR A 162 8.20 7.64 -1.24
C THR A 162 7.48 8.51 -2.25
N HIS A 163 6.72 7.95 -3.20
CA HIS A 163 6.07 8.73 -4.27
C HIS A 163 4.55 8.55 -4.31
N TYR A 164 3.81 9.65 -4.12
CA TYR A 164 2.34 9.65 -4.02
C TYR A 164 1.65 9.04 -5.26
N ALA A 165 2.13 9.29 -6.48
CA ALA A 165 1.54 8.71 -7.70
C ALA A 165 1.62 7.18 -7.76
N TYR A 166 2.77 6.60 -7.37
CA TYR A 166 2.93 5.15 -7.30
C TYR A 166 2.13 4.56 -6.15
N ASN A 167 2.04 5.25 -5.01
CA ASN A 167 1.22 4.85 -3.87
C ASN A 167 -0.27 4.77 -4.24
N ILE A 168 -0.80 5.82 -4.85
CA ILE A 168 -2.21 5.91 -5.26
C ILE A 168 -2.53 4.88 -6.35
N ALA A 169 -1.70 4.79 -7.39
CA ALA A 169 -1.87 3.80 -8.45
C ALA A 169 -1.85 2.36 -7.90
N ARG A 170 -0.97 2.08 -6.93
CA ARG A 170 -0.92 0.78 -6.28
C ARG A 170 -2.18 0.49 -5.46
N GLY A 171 -2.72 1.48 -4.75
CA GLY A 171 -4.00 1.34 -4.04
C GLY A 171 -5.16 1.06 -4.98
N ALA A 172 -5.25 1.78 -6.11
CA ALA A 172 -6.24 1.54 -7.16
C ALA A 172 -6.14 0.10 -7.73
N ALA A 173 -4.93 -0.33 -8.07
CA ALA A 173 -4.68 -1.70 -8.55
C ALA A 173 -5.06 -2.77 -7.51
N ILE A 174 -4.82 -2.52 -6.22
CA ILE A 174 -5.23 -3.43 -5.14
C ILE A 174 -6.76 -3.51 -5.05
N LEU A 175 -7.48 -2.39 -5.13
CA LEU A 175 -8.93 -2.38 -5.08
C LEU A 175 -9.54 -3.20 -6.23
N LEU A 176 -8.99 -3.08 -7.43
CA LEU A 176 -9.40 -3.87 -8.58
C LEU A 176 -9.02 -5.35 -8.44
N ASP A 177 -7.84 -5.68 -7.91
CA ASP A 177 -7.49 -7.06 -7.53
C ASP A 177 -8.54 -7.64 -6.55
N LYS A 178 -8.99 -6.85 -5.58
CA LYS A 178 -10.03 -7.30 -4.64
C LYS A 178 -11.37 -7.58 -5.32
N TRP A 179 -11.75 -6.77 -6.30
CA TRP A 179 -12.94 -7.02 -7.12
C TRP A 179 -12.82 -8.34 -7.89
N ASN A 180 -11.69 -8.58 -8.55
CA ASN A 180 -11.44 -9.79 -9.35
C ASN A 180 -11.23 -11.08 -8.54
N ARG A 181 -11.24 -11.01 -7.20
CA ARG A 181 -11.25 -12.21 -6.36
C ARG A 181 -12.60 -12.91 -6.30
N ALA A 182 -13.64 -12.27 -6.83
CA ALA A 182 -14.96 -12.86 -6.99
C ALA A 182 -15.04 -13.60 -8.34
N PRO A 183 -15.61 -14.81 -8.40
CA PRO A 183 -16.33 -15.50 -7.31
C PRO A 183 -15.49 -16.42 -6.42
N GLN A 184 -14.21 -16.64 -6.73
CA GLN A 184 -13.43 -17.77 -6.21
C GLN A 184 -13.23 -17.69 -4.69
N VAL A 185 -12.91 -16.50 -4.19
CA VAL A 185 -12.69 -16.27 -2.75
C VAL A 185 -13.44 -15.04 -2.24
N ARG A 186 -14.31 -14.44 -3.05
CA ARG A 186 -15.19 -13.32 -2.67
C ARG A 186 -16.59 -13.48 -3.25
N PRO A 187 -17.61 -12.94 -2.57
CA PRO A 187 -18.96 -12.87 -3.11
C PRO A 187 -19.11 -11.77 -4.17
N ILE A 188 -20.23 -11.82 -4.88
CA ILE A 188 -20.59 -10.92 -5.97
C ILE A 188 -21.72 -9.98 -5.55
N VAL A 189 -21.61 -8.71 -5.95
CA VAL A 189 -22.74 -7.77 -5.97
C VAL A 189 -23.17 -7.52 -7.41
N GLY A 190 -24.47 -7.31 -7.60
CA GLY A 190 -25.04 -7.05 -8.91
C GLY A 190 -25.38 -8.31 -9.67
N THR A 191 -25.93 -9.32 -8.99
CA THR A 191 -26.47 -10.53 -9.65
C THR A 191 -27.57 -10.22 -10.68
N ASP A 192 -28.21 -9.06 -10.56
CA ASP A 192 -29.24 -8.50 -11.43
C ASP A 192 -28.71 -7.49 -12.47
N THR A 193 -27.50 -6.95 -12.29
CA THR A 193 -26.84 -5.99 -13.19
C THR A 193 -25.61 -6.54 -13.88
N ASN A 194 -25.42 -7.88 -13.81
CA ASN A 194 -24.25 -8.57 -14.32
C ASN A 194 -22.93 -8.04 -13.73
N SER A 195 -22.96 -7.56 -12.48
CA SER A 195 -21.85 -6.87 -11.80
C SER A 195 -21.25 -5.76 -12.64
N SER A 196 -22.09 -4.89 -13.22
CA SER A 196 -21.62 -3.74 -13.97
C SER A 196 -20.61 -2.93 -13.14
N PRO A 197 -19.39 -2.68 -13.63
CA PRO A 197 -18.36 -1.96 -12.88
C PRO A 197 -18.63 -0.45 -12.85
N TYR A 198 -19.54 0.03 -13.69
CA TYR A 198 -20.02 1.42 -13.70
C TYR A 198 -20.98 1.75 -12.56
N LEU A 199 -21.48 0.76 -11.81
CA LEU A 199 -22.35 1.00 -10.66
C LEU A 199 -21.53 0.98 -9.37
N ILE A 200 -21.54 2.08 -8.63
CA ILE A 200 -20.75 2.26 -7.40
C ILE A 200 -21.08 1.17 -6.37
N GLU A 201 -22.35 0.84 -6.21
CA GLU A 201 -22.84 -0.14 -5.24
C GLU A 201 -22.29 -1.55 -5.47
N ASN A 202 -21.96 -1.90 -6.71
CA ASN A 202 -21.40 -3.21 -7.02
C ASN A 202 -19.99 -3.40 -6.42
N TRP A 203 -19.28 -2.32 -6.07
CA TRP A 203 -17.94 -2.38 -5.49
C TRP A 203 -17.91 -2.67 -4.00
N TYR A 204 -19.07 -2.85 -3.35
CA TYR A 204 -19.21 -3.06 -1.90
C TYR A 204 -18.27 -4.14 -1.33
N TYR A 205 -18.20 -5.31 -1.96
CA TYR A 205 -17.32 -6.39 -1.48
C TYR A 205 -15.83 -6.17 -1.80
N ALA A 206 -15.52 -5.41 -2.85
CA ALA A 206 -14.13 -4.99 -3.14
C ALA A 206 -13.65 -3.99 -2.06
N VAL A 207 -14.50 -3.03 -1.67
CA VAL A 207 -14.23 -2.08 -0.59
C VAL A 207 -14.07 -2.79 0.75
N TRP A 208 -14.97 -3.72 1.10
CA TRP A 208 -14.78 -4.57 2.28
C TRP A 208 -13.43 -5.27 2.23
N SER A 209 -13.10 -5.88 1.09
CA SER A 209 -11.87 -6.63 0.90
C SER A 209 -10.60 -5.77 0.94
N TYR A 210 -10.70 -4.46 0.70
CA TYR A 210 -9.59 -3.52 0.72
C TYR A 210 -8.99 -3.43 2.13
N ASN A 211 -9.84 -3.17 3.14
CA ASN A 211 -9.46 -3.11 4.55
C ASN A 211 -9.38 -4.49 5.24
N GLY A 212 -9.72 -5.55 4.51
CA GLY A 212 -9.72 -6.92 4.99
C GLY A 212 -11.13 -7.50 5.04
N PHE A 213 -11.32 -8.61 4.31
CA PHE A 213 -12.58 -9.35 4.26
C PHE A 213 -12.76 -10.24 5.51
N THR A 214 -12.93 -9.60 6.66
CA THR A 214 -13.04 -10.23 7.98
C THR A 214 -14.45 -10.12 8.53
N GLY A 215 -14.81 -11.05 9.41
CA GLY A 215 -16.09 -11.08 10.11
C GLY A 215 -15.97 -11.52 11.57
N PRO A 216 -17.09 -11.94 12.20
CA PRO A 216 -17.10 -12.29 13.62
C PRO A 216 -16.05 -13.33 13.98
N GLY A 217 -15.32 -13.09 15.07
CA GLY A 217 -14.21 -13.95 15.53
C GLY A 217 -12.82 -13.56 15.01
N ALA A 218 -12.72 -12.60 14.09
CA ALA A 218 -11.44 -11.95 13.78
C ALA A 218 -11.04 -10.93 14.86
N VAL A 219 -9.75 -10.60 14.95
CA VAL A 219 -9.23 -9.54 15.86
C VAL A 219 -9.91 -8.19 15.59
N LYS A 220 -10.18 -7.89 14.31
CA LYS A 220 -11.01 -6.78 13.87
C LYS A 220 -11.99 -7.29 12.82
N SER A 221 -13.27 -7.30 13.18
CA SER A 221 -14.36 -7.63 12.25
C SER A 221 -14.63 -6.45 11.32
N ASN A 222 -15.06 -6.74 10.08
CA ASN A 222 -15.58 -5.75 9.13
C ASN A 222 -16.95 -6.18 8.59
N HIS A 223 -17.62 -7.11 9.27
CA HIS A 223 -18.89 -7.64 8.83
C HIS A 223 -20.05 -6.76 9.32
N PRO A 224 -20.96 -6.29 8.44
CA PRO A 224 -21.98 -5.31 8.81
C PRO A 224 -23.03 -5.83 9.81
N ALA A 225 -23.28 -7.14 9.84
CA ALA A 225 -24.15 -7.77 10.82
C ALA A 225 -23.46 -8.14 12.15
N ASP A 226 -22.19 -7.79 12.35
CA ASP A 226 -21.48 -8.08 13.59
C ASP A 226 -22.02 -7.20 14.74
N PRO A 227 -22.46 -7.79 15.87
CA PRO A 227 -22.99 -7.04 17.01
C PRO A 227 -22.01 -6.02 17.61
N VAL A 228 -20.70 -6.13 17.36
CA VAL A 228 -19.70 -5.16 17.83
C VAL A 228 -19.99 -3.73 17.35
N PHE A 229 -20.67 -3.58 16.21
CA PHE A 229 -21.07 -2.28 15.66
C PHE A 229 -22.42 -1.76 16.19
N GLY A 230 -23.10 -2.55 17.04
CA GLY A 230 -24.43 -2.23 17.55
C GLY A 230 -25.58 -2.54 16.57
N GLY A 231 -26.79 -2.13 16.93
CA GLY A 231 -28.01 -2.42 16.15
C GLY A 231 -28.04 -1.72 14.79
N TRP A 232 -28.66 -2.38 13.80
CA TRP A 232 -29.05 -1.76 12.53
C TRP A 232 -30.44 -1.11 12.67
N PRO A 233 -30.74 0.01 11.97
CA PRO A 233 -29.82 0.81 11.17
C PRO A 233 -28.92 1.69 12.04
N ARG A 234 -27.68 1.89 11.58
CA ARG A 234 -26.74 2.83 12.19
C ARG A 234 -26.95 4.24 11.61
N PRO A 235 -26.72 5.30 12.42
CA PRO A 235 -26.65 6.65 11.87
C PRO A 235 -25.52 6.73 10.85
N ARG A 236 -25.78 7.31 9.67
CA ARG A 236 -24.77 7.49 8.62
C ARG A 236 -23.48 8.11 9.16
N TYR A 237 -22.32 7.63 8.69
CA TYR A 237 -21.03 8.22 9.02
C TYR A 237 -20.85 9.55 8.27
N ARG A 238 -20.57 10.64 9.00
CA ARG A 238 -20.52 12.01 8.45
C ARG A 238 -19.15 12.45 7.95
N CYS A 239 -18.10 11.67 8.19
CA CYS A 239 -16.74 11.99 7.77
C CYS A 239 -16.20 13.36 8.26
N ASP A 240 -16.76 13.89 9.35
CA ASP A 240 -16.46 15.22 9.91
C ASP A 240 -15.59 15.14 11.18
N GLY A 241 -15.14 13.93 11.55
CA GLY A 241 -14.36 13.66 12.77
C GLY A 241 -15.19 13.62 14.07
N THR A 242 -16.51 13.84 14.03
CA THR A 242 -17.37 13.84 15.22
C THR A 242 -17.86 12.45 15.64
N GLN A 243 -17.73 11.46 14.74
CA GLN A 243 -18.13 10.07 14.99
C GLN A 243 -16.91 9.17 15.14
N SER A 244 -16.96 8.30 16.16
CA SER A 244 -15.92 7.29 16.35
C SER A 244 -15.98 6.24 15.23
N ARG A 245 -14.86 6.05 14.54
CA ARG A 245 -14.74 5.13 13.40
C ARG A 245 -14.95 3.67 13.79
N ASN A 246 -14.58 3.28 15.01
CA ASN A 246 -14.72 1.89 15.50
C ASN A 246 -16.18 1.43 15.69
N ARG A 247 -17.16 2.33 15.53
CA ARG A 247 -18.60 2.00 15.58
C ARG A 247 -19.18 1.60 14.23
N TYR A 248 -18.37 1.60 13.19
CA TYR A 248 -18.79 1.36 11.82
C TYR A 248 -17.91 0.29 11.18
N PRO A 249 -18.47 -0.65 10.42
CA PRO A 249 -17.69 -1.48 9.54
C PRO A 249 -17.12 -0.61 8.41
N TYR A 250 -16.01 -1.03 7.81
CA TYR A 250 -15.22 -0.21 6.88
C TYR A 250 -16.02 0.37 5.70
N GLN A 251 -16.96 -0.40 5.15
CA GLN A 251 -17.81 0.01 4.02
C GLN A 251 -18.72 1.18 4.41
N GLU A 252 -19.26 1.19 5.64
CA GLU A 252 -20.08 2.30 6.13
C GLU A 252 -19.25 3.59 6.30
N LEU A 253 -17.95 3.48 6.61
CA LEU A 253 -17.04 4.63 6.63
C LEU A 253 -16.83 5.21 5.23
N VAL A 254 -16.52 4.35 4.26
CA VAL A 254 -16.27 4.76 2.86
C VAL A 254 -17.53 5.37 2.25
N TRP A 255 -18.68 4.70 2.35
CA TRP A 255 -19.97 5.24 1.87
C TRP A 255 -20.35 6.55 2.57
N GLY A 256 -20.12 6.64 3.88
CA GLY A 256 -20.33 7.88 4.62
C GLY A 256 -19.48 9.04 4.10
N CYS A 257 -18.20 8.81 3.85
CA CYS A 257 -17.29 9.81 3.29
C CYS A 257 -17.59 10.16 1.83
N MET A 258 -18.09 9.23 1.01
CA MET A 258 -18.59 9.55 -0.33
C MET A 258 -19.79 10.50 -0.27
N ALA A 259 -20.74 10.23 0.62
CA ALA A 259 -21.97 11.02 0.75
C ALA A 259 -21.80 12.30 1.57
N SER A 260 -20.77 12.38 2.41
CA SER A 260 -20.44 13.56 3.22
C SER A 260 -18.94 13.84 3.11
N PRO A 261 -18.48 14.39 1.98
CA PRO A 261 -17.07 14.66 1.75
C PRO A 261 -16.52 15.63 2.81
N PRO A 262 -15.29 15.40 3.29
CA PRO A 262 -14.64 16.28 4.26
C PRO A 262 -14.35 17.67 3.66
N SER A 263 -14.24 18.66 4.55
CA SER A 263 -13.97 20.06 4.19
C SER A 263 -12.79 20.66 4.99
N PRO A 264 -11.55 20.14 4.84
CA PRO A 264 -10.41 20.53 5.68
C PRO A 264 -10.06 22.03 5.61
N ASN A 265 -10.45 22.73 4.53
CA ASN A 265 -10.25 24.17 4.37
C ASN A 265 -11.58 24.91 4.11
N GLY A 266 -12.71 24.40 4.64
CA GLY A 266 -14.04 25.00 4.46
C GLY A 266 -14.72 24.67 3.13
N SER A 267 -13.97 24.16 2.14
CA SER A 267 -14.50 23.62 0.89
C SER A 267 -14.45 22.10 0.88
N ARG A 268 -15.51 21.46 0.37
CA ARG A 268 -15.57 20.01 0.19
C ARG A 268 -14.51 19.57 -0.81
N LEU A 269 -13.88 18.42 -0.54
CA LEU A 269 -12.87 17.85 -1.44
C LEU A 269 -13.45 17.29 -2.75
N TRP A 270 -14.71 16.85 -2.75
CA TRP A 270 -15.41 16.38 -3.96
C TRP A 270 -16.92 16.60 -3.85
N ALA A 271 -17.64 16.39 -4.97
CA ALA A 271 -19.09 16.42 -4.99
C ALA A 271 -19.66 15.22 -4.22
N PRO A 272 -20.63 15.41 -3.30
CA PRO A 272 -21.23 14.28 -2.57
C PRO A 272 -21.94 13.31 -3.51
N VAL A 273 -21.74 12.01 -3.28
CA VAL A 273 -22.49 10.93 -3.95
C VAL A 273 -23.14 10.06 -2.90
N ASP A 274 -24.47 10.01 -2.91
CA ASP A 274 -25.28 9.27 -1.93
C ASP A 274 -25.51 7.81 -2.33
N ALA A 275 -24.41 7.09 -2.59
CA ALA A 275 -24.46 5.69 -2.97
C ALA A 275 -25.19 4.84 -1.91
N ALA A 276 -25.92 3.82 -2.36
CA ALA A 276 -26.70 2.97 -1.46
C ALA A 276 -25.83 1.88 -0.79
N LEU A 277 -26.04 1.67 0.50
CA LEU A 277 -25.56 0.47 1.19
C LEU A 277 -26.61 -0.65 1.11
N PRO A 278 -26.23 -1.93 1.21
CA PRO A 278 -27.19 -3.02 1.38
C PRO A 278 -28.06 -2.78 2.63
N ASP A 279 -29.38 -2.66 2.46
CA ASP A 279 -30.31 -2.44 3.57
C ASP A 279 -30.62 -3.74 4.31
N LEU A 280 -30.06 -3.91 5.51
CA LEU A 280 -30.27 -5.12 6.34
C LEU A 280 -31.70 -5.26 6.89
N SER A 281 -32.59 -4.29 6.65
CA SER A 281 -34.03 -4.42 6.92
C SER A 281 -34.76 -5.17 5.79
N ASN A 282 -34.12 -5.29 4.63
CA ASN A 282 -34.65 -5.98 3.46
C ASN A 282 -34.05 -7.38 3.36
N VAL A 283 -34.93 -8.39 3.27
CA VAL A 283 -34.55 -9.81 3.18
C VAL A 283 -33.54 -10.10 2.06
N ARG A 284 -33.62 -9.36 0.94
CA ARG A 284 -32.70 -9.52 -0.21
C ARG A 284 -31.24 -9.20 0.10
N PHE A 285 -30.97 -8.46 1.18
CA PHE A 285 -29.61 -8.15 1.65
C PHE A 285 -29.32 -8.78 3.00
N PHE A 286 -30.32 -8.84 3.89
CA PHE A 286 -30.20 -9.51 5.19
C PHE A 286 -29.82 -10.97 5.06
N GLU A 287 -30.44 -11.73 4.15
CA GLU A 287 -30.12 -13.15 3.96
C GLU A 287 -28.69 -13.34 3.43
N PRO A 288 -28.26 -12.70 2.33
CA PRO A 288 -26.87 -12.82 1.88
C PRO A 288 -25.83 -12.39 2.93
N LEU A 289 -26.10 -11.33 3.68
CA LEU A 289 -25.22 -10.82 4.73
C LEU A 289 -25.45 -11.48 6.10
N ALA A 290 -26.19 -12.59 6.18
CA ALA A 290 -26.30 -13.33 7.42
C ALA A 290 -24.93 -13.93 7.80
N ILE A 291 -24.55 -13.88 9.08
CA ILE A 291 -23.28 -14.43 9.58
C ILE A 291 -23.14 -15.92 9.20
N ALA A 292 -24.25 -16.66 9.11
CA ALA A 292 -24.26 -18.06 8.67
C ALA A 292 -23.70 -18.25 7.24
N ASN A 293 -23.86 -17.25 6.37
CA ASN A 293 -23.39 -17.24 4.98
C ASN A 293 -21.95 -16.74 4.83
N PHE A 294 -21.34 -16.20 5.90
CA PHE A 294 -19.92 -15.82 5.92
C PHE A 294 -19.00 -17.05 6.00
N ARG A 295 -19.07 -17.89 4.97
CA ARG A 295 -18.34 -19.16 4.84
C ARG A 295 -17.78 -19.29 3.44
N SER A 296 -16.47 -19.45 3.32
CA SER A 296 -15.80 -19.69 2.03
C SER A 296 -16.44 -20.88 1.29
N PRO A 297 -16.71 -20.81 -0.03
CA PRO A 297 -16.30 -19.77 -0.98
C PRO A 297 -17.26 -18.57 -1.09
N TYR A 298 -18.08 -18.32 -0.06
CA TYR A 298 -18.96 -17.16 0.10
C TYR A 298 -20.11 -17.08 -0.91
N ALA A 299 -20.47 -18.18 -1.58
CA ALA A 299 -21.54 -18.19 -2.57
C ALA A 299 -22.92 -17.77 -2.01
N GLY A 300 -23.19 -18.06 -0.73
CA GLY A 300 -24.41 -17.63 -0.05
C GLY A 300 -24.50 -16.12 0.21
N MET A 301 -23.43 -15.36 -0.05
CA MET A 301 -23.39 -13.91 0.13
C MET A 301 -23.54 -13.13 -1.18
N ASP A 302 -23.71 -13.80 -2.32
CA ASP A 302 -24.00 -13.11 -3.58
C ASP A 302 -25.33 -12.36 -3.47
N MET A 303 -25.39 -11.10 -3.92
CA MET A 303 -26.55 -10.23 -3.74
C MET A 303 -26.82 -9.32 -4.94
N PRO A 304 -28.07 -8.86 -5.14
CA PRO A 304 -28.38 -7.87 -6.18
C PRO A 304 -27.72 -6.52 -5.87
N THR A 305 -27.72 -5.60 -6.83
CA THR A 305 -27.22 -4.23 -6.65
C THR A 305 -28.11 -3.47 -5.64
N PRO A 306 -27.54 -2.93 -4.54
CA PRO A 306 -28.24 -2.01 -3.65
C PRO A 306 -28.90 -0.83 -4.40
N GLN A 307 -30.06 -0.38 -3.93
CA GLN A 307 -30.87 0.63 -4.62
C GLN A 307 -31.10 1.87 -3.73
N PRO A 308 -31.21 3.08 -4.31
CA PRO A 308 -30.99 3.38 -5.73
C PRO A 308 -29.52 3.19 -6.12
N ALA A 309 -29.28 2.64 -7.32
CA ALA A 309 -27.93 2.48 -7.85
C ALA A 309 -27.42 3.77 -8.50
N HIS A 310 -26.12 4.02 -8.41
CA HIS A 310 -25.47 5.20 -8.94
C HIS A 310 -24.39 4.83 -9.96
N GLU A 311 -24.49 5.44 -11.14
CA GLU A 311 -23.44 5.36 -12.15
C GLU A 311 -22.25 6.24 -11.77
N THR A 312 -21.04 5.74 -12.03
CA THR A 312 -19.80 6.54 -11.99
C THR A 312 -19.50 7.04 -13.39
N ASP A 313 -19.10 8.31 -13.49
CA ASP A 313 -18.58 8.89 -14.72
C ASP A 313 -17.05 8.82 -14.68
N PRO A 314 -16.40 8.10 -15.61
CA PRO A 314 -14.95 8.05 -15.66
C PRO A 314 -14.35 9.46 -15.77
N PRO A 315 -13.40 9.83 -14.88
CA PRO A 315 -12.81 11.16 -14.92
C PRO A 315 -12.04 11.40 -16.23
N SER A 316 -12.22 12.60 -16.79
CA SER A 316 -11.47 13.02 -17.97
C SER A 316 -10.06 13.46 -17.58
N VAL A 317 -9.05 12.66 -17.95
CA VAL A 317 -7.64 12.96 -17.70
C VAL A 317 -7.01 13.57 -18.94
N ARG A 318 -6.47 14.78 -18.81
CA ARG A 318 -5.75 15.45 -19.90
C ARG A 318 -4.51 14.63 -20.32
N SER A 319 -4.22 14.61 -21.61
CA SER A 319 -3.17 13.76 -22.20
C SER A 319 -1.75 14.02 -21.65
N SER A 320 -1.45 15.25 -21.23
CA SER A 320 -0.15 15.62 -20.66
C SER A 320 0.00 15.30 -19.16
N PHE A 321 -1.07 14.91 -18.47
CA PHE A 321 -1.08 14.74 -17.02
C PHE A 321 -0.02 13.75 -16.54
N ARG A 322 0.04 12.57 -17.17
CA ARG A 322 1.01 11.52 -16.82
C ARG A 322 2.45 12.04 -16.88
N SER A 323 2.81 12.75 -17.96
CA SER A 323 4.17 13.27 -18.12
C SER A 323 4.52 14.39 -17.15
N GLU A 324 3.54 15.10 -16.62
CA GLU A 324 3.75 16.17 -15.64
C GLU A 324 3.90 15.61 -14.23
N VAL A 325 3.05 14.64 -13.84
CA VAL A 325 3.10 14.01 -12.51
C VAL A 325 4.33 13.11 -12.34
N LEU A 326 4.64 12.28 -13.35
CA LEU A 326 5.80 11.40 -13.29
C LEU A 326 7.10 12.14 -13.66
N ALA A 327 6.97 13.26 -14.37
CA ALA A 327 8.06 14.14 -14.75
C ALA A 327 9.26 13.39 -15.38
N ARG A 328 10.46 13.95 -15.27
CA ARG A 328 11.72 13.31 -15.67
C ARG A 328 12.79 13.54 -14.60
N PRO A 329 12.68 12.89 -13.44
CA PRO A 329 13.66 13.06 -12.37
C PRO A 329 15.01 12.46 -12.79
N ARG A 330 16.09 13.07 -12.30
CA ARG A 330 17.46 12.64 -12.61
C ARG A 330 18.33 12.67 -11.35
N LEU A 331 18.80 11.49 -10.96
CA LEU A 331 19.65 11.30 -9.80
C LEU A 331 20.99 12.02 -10.00
N HIS A 332 21.33 12.83 -9.01
CA HIS A 332 22.66 13.34 -8.78
C HIS A 332 23.00 13.10 -7.32
N VAL A 333 24.24 12.75 -7.03
CA VAL A 333 24.74 12.49 -5.68
C VAL A 333 26.12 13.12 -5.59
N ASP A 334 26.37 13.87 -4.52
CA ASP A 334 27.73 14.27 -4.19
C ASP A 334 28.37 13.12 -3.38
N ALA A 335 29.37 12.44 -3.96
CA ALA A 335 29.85 11.15 -3.48
C ALA A 335 31.35 11.15 -3.14
N PRO A 336 31.85 12.05 -2.28
CA PRO A 336 33.20 11.92 -1.77
C PRO A 336 33.30 10.64 -0.91
N PRO A 337 34.47 9.95 -0.90
CA PRO A 337 34.72 8.92 0.09
C PRO A 337 34.57 9.49 1.51
N LEU A 338 33.91 8.73 2.39
CA LEU A 338 33.68 9.13 3.77
C LEU A 338 34.60 8.35 4.70
N GLU A 339 35.26 9.06 5.60
CA GLU A 339 36.03 8.48 6.71
C GLU A 339 35.23 8.67 8.00
N ILE A 340 34.88 7.57 8.67
CA ILE A 340 34.11 7.59 9.93
C ILE A 340 34.96 7.00 11.06
N ARG A 341 35.06 7.73 12.17
CA ARG A 341 35.79 7.34 13.38
C ARG A 341 34.81 7.12 14.53
N THR A 342 34.68 5.90 15.01
CA THR A 342 33.62 5.54 15.99
C THR A 342 33.79 6.21 17.35
N GLU A 343 35.04 6.50 17.75
CA GLU A 343 35.40 7.16 19.02
C GLU A 343 35.79 8.64 18.82
N GLY A 344 35.57 9.19 17.63
CA GLY A 344 35.93 10.56 17.29
C GLY A 344 34.97 11.61 17.86
N ALA A 345 35.19 12.87 17.48
CA ALA A 345 34.22 13.93 17.76
C ALA A 345 32.87 13.63 17.05
N PHE A 346 31.78 14.27 17.47
CA PHE A 346 30.43 14.01 16.94
C PHE A 346 30.34 14.02 15.40
N GLU A 347 31.03 14.95 14.74
CA GLU A 347 31.10 15.06 13.27
C GLU A 347 31.95 13.95 12.62
N GLU A 348 32.90 13.37 13.35
CA GLU A 348 33.74 12.26 12.87
C GLU A 348 33.05 10.90 13.03
N THR A 349 32.06 10.79 13.92
CA THR A 349 31.30 9.55 14.15
C THR A 349 30.22 9.26 13.09
N ARG A 350 30.05 10.16 12.12
CA ARG A 350 29.02 10.08 11.08
C ARG A 350 29.54 10.61 9.76
N GLY A 351 28.93 10.18 8.66
CA GLY A 351 29.08 10.80 7.36
C GLY A 351 27.73 11.28 6.83
N SER A 352 27.75 12.32 6.00
CA SER A 352 26.55 12.81 5.31
C SER A 352 26.75 12.76 3.80
N VAL A 353 25.70 12.37 3.07
CA VAL A 353 25.67 12.39 1.61
C VAL A 353 24.44 13.17 1.14
N GLN A 354 24.66 14.11 0.23
CA GLN A 354 23.60 14.93 -0.37
C GLN A 354 23.15 14.32 -1.70
N ILE A 355 21.83 14.20 -1.86
CA ILE A 355 21.15 13.65 -3.02
C ILE A 355 20.25 14.74 -3.63
N TRP A 356 20.32 14.90 -4.94
CA TRP A 356 19.70 16.01 -5.66
C TRP A 356 18.92 15.46 -6.85
N ASN A 357 17.77 16.07 -7.14
CA ASN A 357 17.10 15.87 -8.41
C ASN A 357 17.54 16.96 -9.39
N SER A 358 18.42 16.60 -10.33
CA SER A 358 18.86 17.51 -11.40
C SER A 358 17.87 17.61 -12.58
N GLY A 359 16.79 16.83 -12.54
CA GLY A 359 15.67 16.85 -13.47
C GLY A 359 14.45 17.53 -12.88
N THR A 360 13.27 17.03 -13.25
CA THR A 360 11.97 17.55 -12.80
C THR A 360 11.21 16.56 -11.91
N GLY A 361 10.15 17.02 -11.25
CA GLY A 361 9.27 16.21 -10.40
C GLY A 361 9.94 15.65 -9.15
N VAL A 362 9.35 14.57 -8.60
CA VAL A 362 9.82 13.94 -7.37
C VAL A 362 10.73 12.76 -7.71
N LEU A 363 12.03 12.87 -7.41
CA LEU A 363 12.97 11.75 -7.51
C LEU A 363 12.85 10.90 -6.26
N SER A 364 12.44 9.64 -6.41
CA SER A 364 12.56 8.65 -5.34
C SER A 364 13.98 8.08 -5.35
N TRP A 365 14.56 7.86 -4.17
CA TRP A 365 15.87 7.24 -4.05
C TRP A 365 15.89 6.22 -2.91
N SER A 366 16.83 5.28 -2.98
CA SER A 366 17.17 4.34 -1.91
C SER A 366 18.68 4.24 -1.74
N ALA A 367 19.12 4.01 -0.51
CA ALA A 367 20.52 3.84 -0.15
C ALA A 367 20.70 2.48 0.51
N THR A 368 21.52 1.62 -0.10
CA THR A 368 21.72 0.23 0.30
C THR A 368 23.16 0.01 0.76
N PRO A 369 23.41 -0.46 1.99
CA PRO A 369 24.76 -0.73 2.46
C PRO A 369 25.28 -2.07 1.91
N SER A 370 26.60 -2.16 1.72
CA SER A 370 27.27 -3.44 1.42
C SER A 370 27.29 -4.39 2.61
N ASP A 371 27.22 -3.84 3.84
CA ASP A 371 27.43 -4.56 5.08
C ASP A 371 26.49 -4.07 6.20
N GLY A 372 26.09 -4.98 7.09
CA GLY A 372 25.17 -4.67 8.20
C GLY A 372 25.73 -3.80 9.31
N TRP A 373 27.04 -3.51 9.31
CA TRP A 373 27.65 -2.54 10.22
C TRP A 373 27.50 -1.10 9.73
N ILE A 374 27.12 -0.88 8.47
CA ILE A 374 26.77 0.45 7.94
C ILE A 374 25.29 0.69 8.19
N VAL A 375 24.97 1.75 8.92
CA VAL A 375 23.61 2.12 9.26
C VAL A 375 23.26 3.43 8.54
N ILE A 376 22.21 3.39 7.73
CA ILE A 376 21.77 4.52 6.90
C ILE A 376 20.45 5.06 7.44
N ASP A 377 20.34 6.39 7.55
CA ASP A 377 19.11 7.06 7.97
C ASP A 377 18.91 8.40 7.21
N PRO A 378 17.80 8.60 6.49
CA PRO A 378 16.79 7.60 6.14
C PRO A 378 17.30 6.63 5.05
N PRO A 379 16.79 5.38 4.98
CA PRO A 379 17.24 4.38 4.01
C PRO A 379 16.68 4.59 2.59
N ALA A 380 15.60 5.38 2.49
CA ALA A 380 15.01 5.80 1.23
C ALA A 380 14.30 7.14 1.42
N GLY A 381 14.12 7.89 0.34
CA GLY A 381 13.56 9.22 0.44
C GLY A 381 13.18 9.82 -0.91
N VAL A 382 13.00 11.14 -0.90
CA VAL A 382 12.75 11.93 -2.09
C VAL A 382 13.69 13.12 -2.19
N ALA A 383 14.08 13.47 -3.42
CA ALA A 383 14.68 14.76 -3.75
C ALA A 383 13.78 15.48 -4.77
N LEU A 384 13.61 16.78 -4.61
CA LEU A 384 12.61 17.56 -5.34
C LEU A 384 13.25 18.31 -6.51
N GLY A 385 12.69 18.14 -7.72
CA GLY A 385 13.03 18.92 -8.90
C GLY A 385 12.62 20.38 -8.73
N SER A 386 13.15 21.28 -9.57
CA SER A 386 12.91 22.72 -9.45
C SER A 386 11.45 23.14 -9.67
N ASP A 387 10.67 22.30 -10.35
CA ASP A 387 9.25 22.46 -10.68
C ASP A 387 8.30 21.97 -9.58
N VAL A 388 8.79 21.21 -8.59
CA VAL A 388 7.96 20.79 -7.45
C VAL A 388 7.84 21.92 -6.43
N PRO A 389 6.64 22.27 -5.94
CA PRO A 389 6.48 23.23 -4.85
C PRO A 389 7.30 22.83 -3.61
N CYS A 390 7.91 23.82 -2.98
CA CYS A 390 8.75 23.62 -1.79
C CYS A 390 8.68 24.88 -0.93
N SER A 391 7.46 25.23 -0.51
CA SER A 391 7.17 26.42 0.28
C SER A 391 6.89 26.11 1.75
N GLY A 392 6.71 24.83 2.08
CA GLY A 392 6.45 24.35 3.43
C GLY A 392 7.58 24.68 4.39
N ARG A 393 7.24 24.84 5.67
CA ARG A 393 8.24 25.04 6.72
C ARG A 393 9.21 23.85 6.75
N GLY A 394 10.50 24.15 6.67
CA GLY A 394 11.55 23.13 6.68
C GLY A 394 11.69 22.37 5.36
N CYS A 395 11.09 22.85 4.27
CA CYS A 395 11.28 22.22 2.97
C CYS A 395 12.73 22.32 2.50
N ALA A 396 13.30 21.17 2.13
CA ALA A 396 14.57 21.05 1.46
C ALA A 396 14.35 20.31 0.14
N ARG A 397 14.92 20.84 -0.94
CA ARG A 397 14.87 20.18 -2.27
C ARG A 397 15.87 19.03 -2.36
N GLN A 398 16.99 19.17 -1.66
CA GLN A 398 18.00 18.14 -1.53
C GLN A 398 17.59 17.21 -0.40
N ALA A 399 17.88 15.93 -0.58
CA ALA A 399 17.81 14.96 0.49
C ALA A 399 19.19 14.76 1.08
N GLU A 400 19.24 14.53 2.39
CA GLU A 400 20.46 14.17 3.09
C GLU A 400 20.27 12.79 3.71
N ILE A 401 21.27 11.92 3.53
CA ILE A 401 21.39 10.70 4.32
C ILE A 401 22.51 10.87 5.34
N THR A 402 22.25 10.41 6.56
CA THR A 402 23.27 10.22 7.59
C THR A 402 23.70 8.76 7.59
N ILE A 403 25.00 8.54 7.58
CA ILE A 403 25.64 7.23 7.65
C ILE A 403 26.34 7.14 9.00
N THR A 404 26.02 6.09 9.76
CA THR A 404 26.63 5.78 11.06
C THR A 404 27.10 4.34 11.08
N ILE A 405 27.94 4.00 12.06
CA ILE A 405 28.53 2.67 12.18
C ILE A 405 27.95 1.95 13.39
N ASN A 406 27.56 0.69 13.22
CA ASN A 406 27.27 -0.21 14.32
C ASN A 406 28.56 -0.96 14.73
N PRO A 407 29.23 -0.57 15.83
CA PRO A 407 30.52 -1.15 16.21
C PRO A 407 30.41 -2.63 16.59
N THR A 408 29.23 -3.11 17.01
CA THR A 408 29.03 -4.53 17.39
C THR A 408 29.07 -5.50 16.22
N LEU A 409 28.87 -4.99 14.99
CA LEU A 409 28.90 -5.76 13.76
C LEU A 409 30.17 -5.49 12.93
N LEU A 410 31.08 -4.65 13.42
CA LEU A 410 32.29 -4.26 12.71
C LEU A 410 33.27 -5.45 12.69
N PRO A 411 33.82 -5.83 11.53
CA PRO A 411 34.68 -7.01 11.43
C PRO A 411 36.09 -6.82 12.03
N SER A 412 36.57 -5.58 12.10
CA SER A 412 37.92 -5.23 12.58
C SER A 412 38.04 -3.73 12.87
N ALA A 413 39.12 -3.32 13.57
CA ALA A 413 39.46 -1.91 13.86
C ALA A 413 39.40 -1.01 12.64
N ARG A 414 39.79 -1.55 11.49
CA ARG A 414 39.63 -0.88 10.20
C ARG A 414 38.76 -1.71 9.31
N ALA A 415 37.74 -1.10 8.74
CA ALA A 415 36.82 -1.75 7.82
C ALA A 415 36.56 -0.84 6.62
N ARG A 416 36.18 -1.45 5.50
CA ARG A 416 35.72 -0.74 4.32
C ARG A 416 34.44 -1.37 3.84
N GLY A 417 33.53 -0.52 3.39
CA GLY A 417 32.29 -0.93 2.75
C GLY A 417 31.81 0.16 1.82
N THR A 418 30.64 -0.03 1.24
CA THR A 418 30.05 0.89 0.29
C THR A 418 28.57 1.13 0.58
N VAL A 419 28.07 2.26 0.14
CA VAL A 419 26.64 2.55 0.06
C VAL A 419 26.27 2.77 -1.39
N LEU A 420 25.38 1.94 -1.92
CA LEU A 420 24.83 2.09 -3.26
C LEU A 420 23.58 2.96 -3.19
N ILE A 421 23.60 4.11 -3.85
CA ILE A 421 22.46 5.01 -3.98
C ILE A 421 21.86 4.85 -5.37
N SER A 422 20.59 4.47 -5.43
CA SER A 422 19.85 4.17 -6.65
C SER A 422 18.51 4.90 -6.70
N THR A 423 17.90 4.94 -7.88
CA THR A 423 16.55 5.50 -8.08
C THR A 423 15.65 4.55 -8.86
N PRO A 424 14.41 4.28 -8.40
CA PRO A 424 13.47 3.43 -9.15
C PRO A 424 12.66 4.20 -10.20
N ASN A 425 12.61 5.54 -10.15
CA ASN A 425 11.76 6.34 -11.04
C ASN A 425 12.53 7.43 -11.83
N GLY A 426 13.83 7.56 -11.62
CA GLY A 426 14.67 8.57 -12.26
C GLY A 426 15.66 8.02 -13.28
N GLN A 427 16.26 8.94 -14.03
CA GLN A 427 17.41 8.69 -14.87
C GLN A 427 18.72 8.90 -14.09
N GLY A 428 19.82 8.38 -14.62
CA GLY A 428 21.13 8.44 -13.98
C GLY A 428 21.67 7.04 -13.72
N ASN A 429 22.95 6.96 -13.38
CA ASN A 429 23.56 5.72 -12.94
C ASN A 429 23.46 5.65 -11.42
N ASP A 430 23.37 4.43 -10.89
CA ASP A 430 23.56 4.21 -9.46
C ASP A 430 24.94 4.73 -9.04
N VAL A 431 25.02 5.30 -7.84
CA VAL A 431 26.24 5.93 -7.31
C VAL A 431 26.70 5.14 -6.10
N GLU A 432 27.95 4.71 -6.14
CA GLU A 432 28.59 4.02 -5.02
C GLU A 432 29.42 5.02 -4.20
N VAL A 433 29.09 5.14 -2.91
CA VAL A 433 29.85 5.95 -1.93
C VAL A 433 30.72 5.01 -1.11
N ARG A 434 32.04 5.23 -1.12
CA ARG A 434 32.98 4.44 -0.33
C ARG A 434 32.99 4.91 1.12
N ILE A 435 32.90 3.96 2.05
CA ILE A 435 32.96 4.18 3.49
C ILE A 435 34.22 3.51 4.04
N ASP A 436 35.12 4.32 4.58
CA ASP A 436 36.31 3.89 5.31
C ASP A 436 36.06 4.12 6.82
N VAL A 437 36.25 3.08 7.64
CA VAL A 437 36.03 3.15 9.10
C VAL A 437 37.34 2.92 9.84
N ASP A 438 37.61 3.75 10.84
CA ASP A 438 38.62 3.51 11.88
C ASP A 438 37.95 3.48 13.25
N ALA A 439 38.13 2.39 13.98
CA ALA A 439 37.57 2.13 15.29
C ALA A 439 38.68 1.67 16.23
N ASP A 440 38.86 2.40 17.33
CA ASP A 440 39.74 1.96 18.40
C ASP A 440 39.00 0.92 19.24
N PHE A 441 39.35 -0.35 19.05
CA PHE A 441 39.01 -1.37 20.03
C PHE A 441 39.95 -1.17 21.22
N GLU A 442 39.47 -0.62 22.33
CA GLU A 442 40.19 -0.80 23.60
C GLU A 442 40.26 -2.30 23.88
N VAL A 443 41.38 -2.92 23.50
CA VAL A 443 41.73 -4.26 23.96
C VAL A 443 42.01 -4.08 25.44
N GLY A 444 41.00 -4.32 26.27
CA GLY A 444 41.17 -4.41 27.72
C GLY A 444 42.40 -5.26 28.00
N ALA A 445 43.33 -4.73 28.79
CA ALA A 445 44.51 -5.47 29.20
C ALA A 445 44.11 -6.88 29.65
N PRO A 446 44.91 -7.93 29.34
CA PRO A 446 44.56 -9.29 29.72
C PRO A 446 44.24 -9.35 31.21
N GLY A 447 42.96 -9.54 31.57
CA GLY A 447 42.51 -9.65 32.96
C GLY A 447 41.41 -8.69 33.44
N THR A 448 40.94 -7.73 32.65
CA THR A 448 39.78 -6.91 33.06
C THR A 448 38.51 -7.28 32.29
N SER A 449 37.66 -8.11 32.89
CA SER A 449 36.26 -8.24 32.50
C SER A 449 35.50 -6.98 32.97
N ARG A 450 35.02 -6.14 32.05
CA ARG A 450 33.87 -5.28 32.35
C ARG A 450 32.62 -6.06 31.96
N ALA A 451 31.93 -6.59 32.97
CA ALA A 451 30.56 -7.03 32.82
C ALA A 451 29.68 -5.79 32.62
N TYR A 452 28.93 -5.78 31.53
CA TYR A 452 27.69 -5.02 31.39
C TYR A 452 26.58 -5.99 31.01
#